data_AF-A0A349FA42-F1
#
_entry.id   AF-A0A349FA42-F1
#
_cell.length_a   1.000
_cell.length_b   1.000
_cell.length_c   1.000
_cell.angle_alpha   90.00
_cell.angle_beta   90.00
_cell.angle_gamma   90.00
#
_symmetry.space_group_name_H-M   'P 1'
#
loop_
_entity.id
_entity.type
_entity.pdbx_description
1 polymer ?
#
loop_
_entity_poly.entity_id
_entity_poly.type
_entity_poly.pdbx_seq_one_letter_code
_entity_poly.pdbx_strand_id
1 'polypeptide(L)'
;TIDEALAQMKLSKHDYGYHVTEDGYQGLVTQESLIDAVKDPASDDWHEEMYEQVPSVSPDSAIEEILTDTMSSDFSLPVVDEDGNLQGELERSAVAEIFSESSSDEPEEEKKVDNAKQLESVS
;
A
#
# COMPACT_ATOMS: atom_id res chain seq x y z
N THR A 1 9.24 1.88 21.80
CA THR A 1 10.57 2.53 21.81
C THR A 1 11.20 2.44 20.43
N ILE A 2 12.23 3.26 20.15
CA ILE A 2 12.93 3.25 18.85
C ILE A 2 13.62 1.89 18.61
N ASP A 3 14.22 1.28 19.64
CA ASP A 3 14.82 -0.06 19.56
C ASP A 3 13.81 -1.14 19.16
N GLU A 4 12.60 -1.10 19.72
CA GLU A 4 11.52 -2.03 19.37
C GLU A 4 11.06 -1.83 17.93
N ALA A 5 10.92 -0.59 17.48
CA ALA A 5 10.57 -0.28 16.10
C ALA A 5 11.64 -0.83 15.12
N LEU A 6 12.92 -0.65 15.45
CA LEU A 6 14.03 -1.19 14.66
C LEU A 6 14.05 -2.73 14.67
N ALA A 7 13.70 -3.36 15.78
CA ALA A 7 13.56 -4.82 15.87
C ALA A 7 12.42 -5.33 14.98
N GLN A 8 11.28 -4.63 14.95
CA GLN A 8 10.15 -4.94 14.07
C GLN A 8 10.53 -4.80 12.59
N MET A 9 11.25 -3.73 12.21
CA MET A 9 11.68 -3.51 10.83
C MET A 9 12.66 -4.58 10.30
N LYS A 10 13.46 -5.19 11.18
CA LYS A 10 14.34 -6.30 10.76
C LYS A 10 13.58 -7.55 10.35
N LEU A 11 12.30 -7.65 10.73
CA LEU A 11 11.41 -8.76 10.42
C LEU A 11 10.43 -8.43 9.28
N SER A 12 10.33 -7.15 8.87
CA SER A 12 9.48 -6.73 7.76
C SER A 12 10.14 -6.94 6.40
N LYS A 13 9.33 -6.91 5.35
CA LYS A 13 9.80 -6.95 3.95
C LYS A 13 10.25 -5.59 3.42
N HIS A 14 9.85 -4.53 4.11
CA HIS A 14 10.14 -3.14 3.76
C HIS A 14 11.13 -2.56 4.76
N ASP A 15 11.92 -1.59 4.29
CA ASP A 15 12.89 -0.79 5.04
C ASP A 15 12.28 0.49 5.62
N TYR A 16 10.96 0.58 5.67
CA TYR A 16 10.20 1.66 6.27
C TYR A 16 8.94 1.13 6.96
N GLY A 17 8.29 1.98 7.74
CA GLY A 17 7.03 1.65 8.41
C GLY A 17 6.34 2.87 9.00
N TYR A 18 5.12 2.66 9.48
CA TYR A 18 4.29 3.70 10.06
C TYR A 18 4.39 3.65 11.59
N HIS A 19 4.70 4.79 12.21
CA HIS A 19 4.64 4.94 13.64
C HIS A 19 3.22 5.27 14.07
N VAL A 20 2.63 4.43 14.92
CA VAL A 20 1.27 4.57 15.45
C VAL A 20 1.34 4.50 16.97
N THR A 21 0.66 5.43 17.64
CA THR A 21 0.54 5.51 19.10
C THR A 21 -0.94 5.46 19.50
N GLU A 22 -1.23 5.62 20.79
CA GLU A 22 -2.60 5.76 21.28
C GLU A 22 -3.30 7.02 20.74
N ASP A 23 -2.53 8.00 20.26
CA ASP A 23 -3.03 9.24 19.63
C ASP A 23 -3.19 9.10 18.10
N GLY A 24 -3.03 7.89 17.56
CA GLY A 24 -3.20 7.61 16.14
C GLY A 24 -1.88 7.61 15.35
N TYR A 25 -1.98 7.90 14.05
CA TYR A 25 -0.85 7.93 13.12
C TYR A 25 0.08 9.11 13.41
N GLN A 26 1.38 8.83 13.58
CA GLN A 26 2.39 9.84 13.92
C GLN A 26 3.29 10.23 12.74
N GLY A 27 3.48 9.32 11.79
CA GLY A 27 4.37 9.54 10.65
C GLY A 27 4.97 8.26 10.08
N LEU A 28 5.66 8.39 8.94
CA LEU A 28 6.44 7.32 8.32
C LEU A 28 7.89 7.45 8.78
N VAL A 29 8.52 6.35 9.14
CA VAL A 29 9.95 6.29 9.50
C VAL A 29 10.65 5.23 8.67
N THR A 30 11.93 5.45 8.39
CA THR A 30 12.78 4.50 7.67
C THR A 30 13.67 3.75 8.64
N GLN A 31 14.16 2.59 8.24
CA GLN A 31 15.14 1.84 9.01
C GLN A 31 16.40 2.68 9.24
N GLU A 32 16.79 3.49 8.25
CA GLU A 32 17.90 4.42 8.35
C GLU A 32 17.66 5.47 9.44
N SER A 33 16.50 6.13 9.44
CA SER A 33 16.19 7.17 10.44
C SER A 33 16.15 6.60 11.87
N LEU A 34 15.64 5.37 12.05
CA LEU A 34 15.68 4.69 13.35
C LEU A 34 17.10 4.30 13.77
N ILE A 35 17.93 3.82 12.84
CA ILE A 35 19.32 3.45 13.14
C ILE A 35 20.13 4.68 13.60
N ASP A 36 19.90 5.82 12.95
CA ASP A 36 20.62 7.04 13.30
C ASP A 36 20.16 7.63 14.63
N ALA A 37 18.86 7.55 14.94
CA ALA A 37 18.34 7.91 16.25
C ALA A 37 18.95 7.08 17.39
N VAL A 38 19.09 5.75 17.23
CA VAL A 38 19.70 4.88 18.26
C VAL A 38 21.19 5.19 18.49
N LYS A 39 21.89 5.73 17.50
CA LYS A 39 23.32 6.09 17.64
C LYS A 39 23.53 7.38 18.42
N ASP A 40 22.51 8.24 18.50
CA ASP A 40 22.58 9.49 19.23
C ASP A 40 22.01 9.32 20.65
N PRO A 41 22.85 9.31 21.70
CA PRO A 41 22.38 9.17 23.09
C PRO A 41 21.57 10.38 23.58
N ALA A 42 21.44 11.45 22.78
CA ALA A 42 20.51 12.55 23.05
C ALA A 42 19.12 12.34 22.41
N SER A 43 18.96 11.32 21.56
CA SER A 43 17.78 11.01 20.75
C SER A 43 16.91 9.89 21.35
N ASP A 44 16.89 9.75 22.68
CA ASP A 44 16.08 8.71 23.35
C ASP A 44 14.55 8.88 23.11
N ASP A 45 14.12 10.04 22.59
CA ASP A 45 12.74 10.35 22.25
C ASP A 45 12.50 10.47 20.74
N TRP A 46 11.24 10.31 20.33
CA TRP A 46 10.82 10.53 18.95
C TRP A 46 10.93 12.02 18.59
N HIS A 47 11.59 12.32 17.47
CA HIS A 47 11.75 13.69 16.97
C HIS A 47 11.18 13.84 15.56
N GLU A 48 10.73 15.05 15.23
CA GLU A 48 10.10 15.35 13.93
C GLU A 48 11.03 15.01 12.75
N GLU A 49 12.33 15.22 12.92
CA GLU A 49 13.37 14.95 11.92
C GLU A 49 13.53 13.46 11.57
N MET A 50 12.96 12.55 12.37
CA MET A 50 12.98 11.12 12.09
C MET A 50 11.93 10.69 11.06
N TYR A 51 10.91 11.52 10.84
CA TYR A 51 9.79 11.21 9.97
C TYR A 51 10.03 11.68 8.55
N GLU A 52 9.61 10.85 7.60
CA GLU A 52 9.59 11.22 6.20
C GLU A 52 8.38 12.11 5.90
N GLN A 53 8.60 13.08 5.03
CA GLN A 53 7.58 14.03 4.57
C GLN A 53 6.70 13.38 3.49
N VAL A 54 5.86 12.43 3.91
CA VAL A 54 4.93 11.69 3.04
C VAL A 54 3.49 12.16 3.31
N PRO A 55 2.73 12.55 2.27
CA PRO A 55 1.35 12.96 2.46
C PRO A 55 0.47 11.77 2.84
N SER A 56 -0.45 11.98 3.79
CA SER A 56 -1.53 11.04 4.09
C SER A 56 -2.71 11.25 3.16
N VAL A 57 -3.40 10.16 2.82
CA VAL A 57 -4.64 10.19 2.02
C VAL A 57 -5.83 9.80 2.89
N SER A 58 -7.01 10.35 2.58
CA SER A 58 -8.25 9.94 3.25
C SER A 58 -8.80 8.66 2.65
N PRO A 59 -9.42 7.75 3.44
CA PRO A 59 -10.16 6.60 2.91
C PRO A 59 -11.34 7.00 2.00
N ASP A 60 -11.83 8.24 2.12
CA ASP A 60 -12.94 8.77 1.31
C ASP A 60 -12.46 9.54 0.06
N SER A 61 -11.14 9.69 -0.15
CA SER A 61 -10.59 10.38 -1.31
C SER A 61 -10.79 9.60 -2.61
N ALA A 62 -11.14 10.30 -3.68
CA ALA A 62 -11.19 9.70 -5.02
C ALA A 62 -9.77 9.37 -5.52
N ILE A 63 -9.62 8.24 -6.23
CA ILE A 63 -8.33 7.77 -6.74
C ILE A 63 -7.68 8.79 -7.68
N GLU A 64 -8.50 9.50 -8.47
CA GLU A 64 -8.03 10.52 -9.40
C GLU A 64 -7.42 11.74 -8.70
N GLU A 65 -7.88 12.07 -7.49
CA GLU A 65 -7.38 13.20 -6.71
C GLU A 65 -6.00 12.91 -6.11
N ILE A 66 -5.77 11.67 -5.68
CA ILE A 66 -4.55 11.22 -5.01
C ILE A 66 -3.52 10.60 -5.97
N LEU A 67 -3.85 10.50 -7.26
CA LEU A 67 -3.01 9.87 -8.29
C LEU A 67 -1.63 10.53 -8.38
N THR A 68 -1.60 11.86 -8.35
CA THR A 68 -0.35 12.63 -8.48
C THR A 68 0.56 12.34 -7.29
N ASP A 69 0.04 12.44 -6.08
CA ASP A 69 0.79 12.20 -4.85
C ASP A 69 1.31 10.76 -4.79
N THR A 70 0.46 9.79 -5.19
CA THR A 70 0.84 8.37 -5.18
C THR A 70 1.95 8.08 -6.19
N MET A 71 1.89 8.69 -7.39
CA MET A 71 2.90 8.47 -8.44
C MET A 71 4.22 9.18 -8.14
N SER A 72 4.18 10.30 -7.42
CA SER A 72 5.35 11.08 -7.02
C SER A 72 6.01 10.61 -5.73
N SER A 73 5.34 9.78 -4.94
CA SER A 73 5.90 9.25 -3.70
C SER A 73 6.85 8.07 -3.93
N ASP A 74 7.93 8.04 -3.14
CA ASP A 74 8.84 6.90 -3.07
C ASP A 74 8.31 5.78 -2.17
N PHE A 75 7.38 6.10 -1.26
CA PHE A 75 6.78 5.20 -0.28
C PHE A 75 5.27 5.01 -0.52
N SER A 76 4.71 3.94 0.04
CA SER A 76 3.25 3.79 0.09
C SER A 76 2.62 4.91 0.92
N LEU A 77 1.53 5.49 0.42
CA LEU A 77 0.86 6.58 1.13
C LEU A 77 0.02 6.03 2.28
N PRO A 78 0.15 6.54 3.50
CA PRO A 78 -0.68 6.12 4.63
C PRO A 78 -2.13 6.59 4.41
N VAL A 79 -3.08 5.69 4.61
CA VAL A 79 -4.51 6.00 4.59
C VAL A 79 -4.94 6.33 6.02
N VAL A 80 -5.33 7.58 6.27
CA VAL A 80 -5.64 8.11 7.60
C VAL A 80 -7.05 8.68 7.61
N ASP A 81 -7.85 8.31 8.62
CA ASP A 81 -9.23 8.81 8.77
C ASP A 81 -9.29 10.20 9.43
N GLU A 82 -10.51 10.74 9.55
CA GLU A 82 -10.76 12.06 10.15
C GLU A 82 -10.36 12.14 11.64
N ASP A 83 -10.29 11.00 12.33
CA ASP A 83 -9.88 10.89 13.73
C ASP A 83 -8.34 10.74 13.87
N GLY A 84 -7.60 10.70 12.76
CA GLY A 84 -6.14 10.59 12.73
C GLY A 84 -5.63 9.15 12.83
N ASN A 85 -6.48 8.14 12.67
CA ASN A 85 -6.09 6.74 12.78
C ASN A 85 -5.67 6.17 11.42
N LEU A 86 -4.60 5.36 11.43
CA LEU A 86 -4.14 4.63 10.25
C LEU A 86 -5.12 3.49 9.91
N GLN A 87 -5.71 3.55 8.73
CA GLN A 87 -6.64 2.55 8.20
C GLN A 87 -5.99 1.57 7.22
N GLY A 88 -4.85 1.95 6.64
CA GLY A 88 -4.11 1.12 5.69
C GLY A 88 -3.04 1.89 4.94
N GLU A 89 -2.64 1.37 3.79
CA GLU A 89 -1.66 1.97 2.90
C GLU A 89 -2.11 1.89 1.44
N LEU A 90 -1.66 2.84 0.63
CA LEU A 90 -1.90 2.87 -0.80
C LEU A 90 -0.57 2.74 -1.55
N GLU A 91 -0.40 1.58 -2.20
CA GLU A 91 0.76 1.32 -3.05
C GLU A 91 0.60 1.94 -4.45
N ARG A 92 1.70 2.48 -4.99
CA ARG A 92 1.77 2.95 -6.38
C ARG A 92 1.46 1.87 -7.41
N SER A 93 1.87 0.63 -7.14
CA SER A 93 1.54 -0.57 -7.95
C SER A 93 0.04 -0.75 -8.06
N ALA A 94 -0.65 -0.77 -6.92
CA ALA A 94 -2.10 -0.99 -6.88
C ALA A 94 -2.87 0.09 -7.66
N VAL A 95 -2.45 1.35 -7.56
CA VAL A 95 -3.05 2.43 -8.36
C VAL A 95 -2.76 2.24 -9.85
N ALA A 96 -1.52 1.89 -10.23
CA ALA A 96 -1.15 1.67 -11.62
C ALA A 96 -1.92 0.49 -12.26
N GLU A 97 -2.19 -0.57 -11.49
CA GLU A 97 -2.92 -1.75 -11.96
C GLU A 97 -4.32 -1.40 -12.48
N ILE A 98 -5.05 -0.53 -11.76
CA ILE A 98 -6.39 -0.03 -12.15
C ILE A 98 -6.39 0.58 -13.55
N PHE A 99 -5.33 1.32 -13.91
CA PHE A 99 -5.21 1.94 -15.23
C PHE A 99 -4.70 0.95 -16.30
N SER A 100 -3.99 -0.10 -15.89
CA SER A 100 -3.42 -1.10 -16.79
C SER A 100 -4.46 -2.08 -17.36
N GLU A 101 -5.55 -2.35 -16.62
CA GLU A 101 -6.62 -3.29 -17.00
C GLU A 101 -7.46 -2.85 -18.21
N SER A 102 -7.22 -1.65 -18.76
CA SER A 102 -7.86 -1.15 -19.99
C SER A 102 -7.31 -1.76 -21.29
N SER A 103 -6.46 -2.78 -21.22
CA SER A 103 -5.76 -3.37 -22.39
C SER A 103 -6.14 -4.81 -22.73
N SER A 104 -7.16 -5.40 -22.10
CA SER A 104 -7.59 -6.77 -22.43
C SER A 104 -9.11 -6.89 -22.47
N ASP A 105 -9.69 -6.41 -23.57
CA ASP A 105 -10.87 -7.04 -24.18
C ASP A 105 -10.49 -8.49 -24.52
N GLU A 106 -10.75 -9.43 -23.61
CA GLU A 106 -10.82 -10.84 -23.97
C GLU A 106 -12.09 -11.08 -24.80
N PRO A 107 -12.01 -11.70 -26.00
CA PRO A 107 -13.18 -11.97 -26.82
C PRO A 107 -14.11 -12.96 -26.12
N GLU A 108 -15.41 -12.63 -26.07
CA GLU A 108 -16.49 -13.51 -25.64
C GLU A 108 -16.37 -14.90 -26.32
N GLU A 109 -16.09 -15.96 -25.55
CA GLU A 109 -16.16 -17.33 -26.05
C GLU A 109 -17.59 -17.66 -26.48
N GLU A 110 -17.79 -17.79 -27.80
CA GLU A 110 -19.02 -18.28 -28.41
C GLU A 110 -19.39 -19.68 -27.86
N LYS A 111 -20.54 -19.77 -27.19
CA LYS A 111 -21.18 -21.04 -26.83
C LYS A 111 -21.45 -21.87 -28.09
N LYS A 112 -20.60 -22.84 -28.40
CA LYS A 112 -20.97 -23.93 -29.31
C LYS A 112 -21.99 -24.83 -28.62
N VAL A 113 -23.25 -24.69 -29.04
CA VAL A 113 -24.34 -25.59 -28.71
C VAL A 113 -24.13 -26.87 -29.53
N ASP A 114 -23.64 -27.94 -28.89
CA ASP A 114 -23.59 -29.27 -29.48
C ASP A 114 -25.00 -29.81 -29.72
N ASN A 115 -25.40 -29.89 -31.00
CA ASN A 115 -26.66 -30.48 -31.40
C ASN A 115 -26.44 -31.90 -31.98
N ALA A 116 -27.15 -32.86 -31.37
CA ALA A 116 -27.63 -34.13 -31.89
C ALA A 116 -26.61 -35.21 -32.38
N LYS A 117 -26.39 -36.19 -31.50
CA LYS A 117 -26.16 -37.60 -31.86
C LYS A 117 -27.32 -38.10 -32.74
N GLN A 118 -27.05 -38.42 -34.00
CA GLN A 118 -27.84 -39.37 -34.77
C GLN A 118 -26.90 -40.48 -35.27
N LEU A 119 -26.77 -41.53 -34.48
CA LEU A 119 -26.28 -42.82 -34.93
C LEU A 119 -27.52 -43.63 -35.33
N GLU A 120 -27.90 -43.55 -36.60
CA GLU A 120 -28.73 -44.60 -37.19
C GLU A 120 -27.81 -45.79 -37.47
N SER A 121 -27.99 -46.85 -36.68
CA SER A 121 -27.60 -48.20 -37.06
C SER A 121 -28.88 -49.01 -37.12
N VAL A 122 -29.46 -49.11 -38.32
CA VAL A 122 -30.49 -50.11 -38.60
C VAL A 122 -30.13 -50.79 -39.92
N SER A 123 -29.94 -52.11 -39.78
CA SER A 123 -29.87 -53.18 -40.79
C SER A 123 -28.57 -53.35 -41.59
#